data_AF-A0A9N9EY79-F1
#
_entry.id   AF-A0A9N9EY79-F1
#
_cell.length_a   1.000
_cell.length_b   1.000
_cell.length_c   1.000
_cell.angle_alpha   90.00
_cell.angle_beta   90.00
_cell.angle_gamma   90.00
#
_symmetry.space_group_name_H-M   'P 1'
#
loop_
_entity.id
_entity.type
_entity.pdbx_description
1 polymer ?
#
loop_
_entity_poly.entity_id
_entity_poly.type
_entity_poly.pdbx_seq_one_letter_code
_entity_poly.pdbx_strand_id
1 'polypeptide(L)'
;ADYLYKIRQDNRRYPLESVRLSLVETWLEVKGKRLIRQLGSLRKKLTGPYHDRKPWSTTRFVNLDNAFTTSQARFQTTTEDPTYKGLFYHSTHDAANYSLSFISDRNKVEKYDVSVIGWLPFQTDVPKLEIGNFRENNKFIKFLHQVIADNVANADPQLQALANLFLLFSEPISWLHIADIRDPAPWGRIPYPEDIFGMVLVKDGLIVPGTYQPMPTHRILTTKGLFMLNGPFQEKLLERLSRICR
;
A
#
# COMPACT_ATOMS: atom_id res chain seq x y z
N ALA A 1 45.65 8.17 -13.38
CA ALA A 1 46.00 8.52 -11.99
C ALA A 1 45.61 9.97 -11.77
N ASP A 2 45.10 10.31 -10.58
CA ASP A 2 44.66 11.65 -10.14
C ASP A 2 43.25 12.14 -10.46
N TYR A 3 42.20 11.40 -10.05
CA TYR A 3 40.88 11.99 -9.70
C TYR A 3 40.13 11.22 -8.59
N LEU A 4 40.84 10.54 -7.68
CA LEU A 4 40.26 9.81 -6.55
C LEU A 4 40.98 10.08 -5.22
N TYR A 5 41.29 11.35 -4.94
CA TYR A 5 41.91 11.74 -3.66
C TYR A 5 41.48 13.13 -3.19
N LYS A 6 40.18 13.33 -2.99
CA LYS A 6 39.63 14.42 -2.16
C LYS A 6 38.11 14.27 -2.01
N ILE A 7 37.68 13.43 -1.07
CA ILE A 7 36.53 13.62 -0.16
C ILE A 7 36.77 12.64 1.00
N ARG A 8 37.68 13.06 1.87
CA ARG A 8 37.86 12.59 3.23
C ARG A 8 38.33 13.84 3.95
N GLN A 9 37.74 14.13 5.11
CA GLN A 9 37.84 15.36 5.92
C GLN A 9 36.65 16.31 5.71
N ASP A 10 35.53 16.02 6.34
CA ASP A 10 34.92 17.01 7.24
C ASP A 10 33.98 16.32 8.24
N ASN A 11 34.55 16.09 9.41
CA ASN A 11 33.88 15.54 10.58
C ASN A 11 34.08 16.56 11.71
N ARG A 12 33.17 17.52 11.83
CA ARG A 12 33.03 18.36 13.03
C ARG A 12 31.56 18.57 13.38
N ARG A 13 31.14 17.81 14.39
CA ARG A 13 30.23 18.12 15.51
C ARG A 13 29.56 19.50 15.45
N TYR A 14 28.22 19.53 15.55
CA TYR A 14 27.49 20.15 16.67
C TYR A 14 26.05 19.58 16.77
N PRO A 15 25.46 19.51 17.99
CA PRO A 15 24.19 18.85 18.30
C PRO A 15 23.02 19.86 18.29
N LEU A 16 21.84 19.46 17.81
CA LEU A 16 20.61 20.25 17.95
C LEU A 16 19.42 19.35 18.31
N GLU A 17 19.54 18.74 19.48
CA GLU A 17 18.43 18.25 20.28
C GLU A 17 18.07 19.34 21.30
N SER A 18 17.53 20.47 20.84
CA SER A 18 17.13 21.59 21.72
C SER A 18 16.18 22.65 21.10
N VAL A 19 15.42 22.34 20.04
CA VAL A 19 14.40 23.28 19.49
C VAL A 19 12.97 22.70 19.52
N ARG A 20 12.81 21.45 19.98
CA ARG A 20 11.50 20.92 20.40
C ARG A 20 11.41 21.06 21.90
N LEU A 21 10.86 22.17 22.42
CA LEU A 21 10.15 22.25 23.70
C LEU A 21 9.61 23.66 24.03
N SER A 22 9.96 24.72 23.29
CA SER A 22 9.47 26.09 23.60
C SER A 22 8.22 26.55 22.83
N LEU A 23 7.63 25.72 21.96
CA LEU A 23 6.45 26.07 21.15
C LEU A 23 5.18 25.26 21.47
N VAL A 24 5.29 24.26 22.35
CA VAL A 24 4.14 23.42 22.78
C VAL A 24 3.54 23.91 24.11
N GLU A 25 4.30 24.66 24.92
CA GLU A 25 3.83 25.16 26.22
C GLU A 25 3.05 26.48 26.16
N THR A 26 3.10 27.23 25.05
CA THR A 26 2.35 28.50 24.91
C THR A 26 0.95 28.34 24.32
N TRP A 27 0.60 27.15 23.79
CA TRP A 27 -0.69 26.90 23.13
C TRP A 27 -1.76 26.27 24.05
N LEU A 28 -1.35 25.62 25.14
CA LEU A 28 -2.27 24.96 26.08
C LEU A 28 -2.78 25.89 27.20
N GLU A 29 -2.09 27.01 27.49
CA GLU A 29 -2.52 27.95 28.54
C GLU A 29 -3.58 28.97 28.10
N VAL A 30 -3.72 29.22 26.80
CA VAL A 30 -4.66 30.23 26.26
C VAL A 30 -6.07 29.65 26.02
N LYS A 31 -6.21 28.35 25.75
CA LYS A 31 -7.53 27.70 25.55
C LYS A 31 -8.20 27.23 26.84
N GLY A 32 -7.44 26.91 27.90
CA GLY A 32 -8.00 26.48 29.19
C GLY A 32 -8.70 27.58 29.99
N LYS A 33 -8.31 28.86 29.82
CA LYS A 33 -8.90 29.99 30.56
C LYS A 33 -10.15 30.60 29.91
N ARG A 34 -10.50 30.18 28.68
CA ARG A 34 -11.69 30.68 27.96
C ARG A 34 -12.95 29.80 28.14
N LEU A 35 -12.80 28.56 28.60
CA LEU A 35 -13.91 27.61 28.81
C LEU A 35 -14.59 27.75 30.20
N ILE A 36 -13.89 28.30 31.20
CA ILE A 36 -14.41 28.42 32.58
C ILE A 36 -15.26 29.69 32.79
N ARG A 37 -15.21 30.68 31.88
CA ARG A 37 -16.04 31.90 31.96
C ARG A 37 -17.41 31.81 31.29
N GLN A 38 -17.70 30.78 30.48
CA GLN A 38 -19.01 30.61 29.83
C GLN A 38 -19.98 29.70 30.59
N LEU A 39 -19.51 28.88 31.53
CA LEU A 39 -20.37 27.98 32.32
C LEU A 39 -20.92 28.59 33.63
N GLY A 40 -20.49 29.80 34.00
CA GLY A 40 -21.01 30.54 35.16
C GLY A 40 -22.24 31.43 34.89
N SER A 41 -22.57 31.68 33.62
CA SER A 41 -23.62 32.65 33.22
C SER A 41 -24.99 32.03 32.93
N LEU A 42 -25.07 30.70 32.78
CA LEU A 42 -26.33 30.00 32.48
C LEU A 42 -27.05 29.39 33.70
N ARG A 43 -26.68 29.77 34.94
CA ARG A 43 -27.28 29.24 36.18
C ARG A 43 -28.06 30.26 37.01
N LYS A 44 -28.46 31.40 36.42
CA LYS A 44 -29.19 32.48 37.12
C LYS A 44 -30.37 33.05 36.32
N LYS A 45 -31.17 32.19 35.68
CA LYS A 45 -32.39 32.64 34.98
C LYS A 45 -33.57 31.66 35.00
N LEU A 46 -33.72 30.88 36.08
CA LEU A 46 -34.92 30.06 36.29
C LEU A 46 -35.30 30.03 37.78
N THR A 47 -35.76 31.16 38.32
CA THR A 47 -36.63 31.19 39.50
C THR A 47 -37.63 32.34 39.33
N GLY A 48 -38.85 31.99 38.96
CA GLY A 48 -40.01 32.89 38.89
C GLY A 48 -41.23 32.14 39.43
N PRO A 49 -42.20 32.83 40.05
CA PRO A 49 -43.03 32.25 41.09
C PRO A 49 -44.20 31.41 40.57
N TYR A 50 -44.55 30.46 41.43
CA TYR A 50 -45.62 29.48 41.40
C TYR A 50 -47.02 30.14 41.42
N HIS A 51 -47.88 29.77 40.47
CA HIS A 51 -49.34 29.95 40.59
C HIS A 51 -50.09 28.74 40.03
N ASP A 52 -51.07 28.30 40.81
CA ASP A 52 -51.91 27.11 40.71
C ASP A 52 -52.93 27.08 39.55
N ARG A 53 -53.47 25.85 39.33
CA ARG A 53 -54.74 25.41 38.70
C ARG A 53 -54.63 24.98 37.22
N LYS A 54 -55.13 23.84 36.72
CA LYS A 54 -55.98 22.70 37.17
C LYS A 54 -55.75 21.48 36.23
N PRO A 55 -56.19 20.24 36.56
CA PRO A 55 -55.79 18.97 35.91
C PRO A 55 -56.83 18.37 34.95
N TRP A 56 -56.39 17.44 34.08
CA TRP A 56 -57.05 16.58 33.04
C TRP A 56 -56.90 17.12 31.59
N SER A 57 -56.55 16.37 30.53
CA SER A 57 -56.61 14.94 30.23
C SER A 57 -55.74 14.59 29.00
N THR A 58 -55.58 13.28 28.77
CA THR A 58 -55.26 12.62 27.49
C THR A 58 -53.78 12.50 27.08
N THR A 59 -53.20 11.40 27.56
CA THR A 59 -52.23 10.53 26.89
C THR A 59 -52.14 10.69 25.37
N ARG A 60 -50.97 11.12 24.89
CA ARG A 60 -50.40 10.64 23.63
C ARG A 60 -49.07 10.00 23.96
N PHE A 61 -49.04 8.67 24.00
CA PHE A 61 -47.80 7.94 23.86
C PHE A 61 -47.28 8.24 22.45
N VAL A 62 -46.28 9.12 22.36
CA VAL A 62 -45.49 9.22 21.14
C VAL A 62 -44.63 7.97 21.15
N ASN A 63 -44.93 7.07 20.21
CA ASN A 63 -44.16 5.86 19.99
C ASN A 63 -42.73 6.30 19.62
N LEU A 64 -41.81 6.24 20.58
CA LEU A 64 -40.37 6.41 20.35
C LEU A 64 -39.74 5.05 20.00
N ASP A 65 -40.47 4.27 19.21
CA ASP A 65 -39.95 3.03 18.67
C ASP A 65 -39.19 3.34 17.38
N ASN A 66 -37.87 3.23 17.51
CA ASN A 66 -36.94 2.92 16.43
C ASN A 66 -36.83 3.94 15.31
N ALA A 67 -36.13 5.03 15.62
CA ALA A 67 -35.18 5.59 14.65
C ALA A 67 -33.83 5.82 15.33
N PHE A 68 -33.28 4.77 15.95
CA PHE A 68 -31.86 4.54 15.74
C PHE A 68 -31.74 4.25 14.25
N THR A 69 -31.53 5.31 13.47
CA THR A 69 -30.91 5.17 12.16
C THR A 69 -29.59 4.49 12.47
N THR A 70 -29.57 3.17 12.33
CA THR A 70 -28.35 2.41 12.24
C THR A 70 -27.64 3.05 11.06
N SER A 71 -26.75 3.99 11.33
CA SER A 71 -25.57 4.17 10.53
C SER A 71 -24.78 2.87 10.68
N GLN A 72 -25.30 1.78 10.12
CA GLN A 72 -24.47 0.86 9.37
C GLN A 72 -23.95 1.71 8.22
N ALA A 73 -23.00 2.59 8.56
CA ALA A 73 -22.05 3.12 7.62
C ALA A 73 -21.60 1.90 6.84
N ARG A 74 -21.82 1.94 5.53
CA ARG A 74 -21.35 0.94 4.60
C ARG A 74 -19.87 0.76 4.88
N PHE A 75 -19.49 -0.23 5.68
CA PHE A 75 -18.14 -0.71 5.74
C PHE A 75 -17.95 -1.34 4.36
N GLN A 76 -17.42 -0.58 3.41
CA GLN A 76 -16.92 -1.14 2.18
C GLN A 76 -15.83 -2.13 2.59
N THR A 77 -16.19 -3.41 2.66
CA THR A 77 -15.29 -4.47 3.13
C THR A 77 -14.21 -4.75 2.09
N THR A 78 -14.56 -4.58 0.82
CA THR A 78 -13.69 -4.75 -0.33
C THR A 78 -14.11 -3.75 -1.42
N THR A 79 -13.16 -3.13 -2.10
CA THR A 79 -13.39 -2.28 -3.28
C THR A 79 -12.34 -2.59 -4.33
N GLU A 80 -12.75 -2.82 -5.58
CA GLU A 80 -11.81 -3.05 -6.69
C GLU A 80 -11.18 -1.73 -7.14
N ASP A 81 -9.90 -1.77 -7.52
CA ASP A 81 -9.19 -0.62 -8.07
C ASP A 81 -9.77 -0.24 -9.45
N PRO A 82 -10.08 1.04 -9.69
CA PRO A 82 -10.67 1.47 -10.96
C PRO A 82 -9.70 1.40 -12.14
N THR A 83 -8.40 1.36 -11.89
CA THR A 83 -7.33 1.36 -12.90
C THR A 83 -6.79 -0.06 -13.11
N TYR A 84 -6.54 -0.79 -12.03
CA TYR A 84 -5.94 -2.12 -12.03
C TYR A 84 -7.01 -3.20 -11.83
N LYS A 85 -7.47 -3.79 -12.93
CA LYS A 85 -8.45 -4.90 -12.89
C LYS A 85 -7.93 -6.06 -12.04
N GLY A 86 -8.78 -6.59 -11.16
CA GLY A 86 -8.45 -7.69 -10.26
C GLY A 86 -7.58 -7.30 -9.06
N LEU A 87 -7.35 -6.00 -8.83
CA LEU A 87 -6.70 -5.47 -7.63
C LEU A 87 -7.78 -4.96 -6.66
N PHE A 88 -7.68 -5.33 -5.39
CA PHE A 88 -8.70 -5.07 -4.38
C PHE A 88 -8.12 -4.39 -3.14
N TYR A 89 -8.84 -3.38 -2.65
CA TYR A 89 -8.64 -2.74 -1.36
C TYR A 89 -9.58 -3.34 -0.34
N HIS A 90 -9.05 -3.81 0.79
CA HIS A 90 -9.85 -4.31 1.92
C HIS A 90 -9.64 -3.45 3.15
N SER A 91 -10.71 -2.97 3.76
CA SER A 91 -10.63 -2.28 5.04
C SER A 91 -10.21 -3.26 6.14
N THR A 92 -9.23 -2.87 6.97
CA THR A 92 -8.83 -3.67 8.13
C THR A 92 -9.92 -3.67 9.21
N HIS A 93 -9.90 -4.64 10.14
CA HIS A 93 -10.90 -4.75 11.22
C HIS A 93 -11.03 -3.50 12.09
N ASP A 94 -9.91 -2.82 12.34
CA ASP A 94 -9.85 -1.57 13.09
C ASP A 94 -10.23 -0.34 12.24
N ALA A 95 -10.53 -0.54 10.95
CA ALA A 95 -10.75 0.51 9.94
C ALA A 95 -9.63 1.57 9.92
N ALA A 96 -8.42 1.22 10.39
CA ALA A 96 -7.30 2.16 10.43
C ALA A 96 -6.52 2.17 9.11
N ASN A 97 -6.59 1.09 8.34
CA ASN A 97 -5.83 0.90 7.10
C ASN A 97 -6.64 0.16 6.03
N TYR A 98 -6.13 0.20 4.80
CA TYR A 98 -6.50 -0.71 3.72
C TYR A 98 -5.36 -1.69 3.46
N SER A 99 -5.69 -2.97 3.24
CA SER A 99 -4.76 -3.94 2.64
C SER A 99 -5.05 -4.07 1.14
N LEU A 100 -3.99 -4.05 0.33
CA LEU A 100 -4.05 -4.21 -1.11
C LEU A 100 -3.78 -5.68 -1.49
N SER A 101 -4.63 -6.30 -2.30
CA SER A 101 -4.49 -7.72 -2.69
C SER A 101 -5.03 -8.01 -4.08
N PHE A 102 -4.56 -9.09 -4.71
CA PHE A 102 -5.21 -9.68 -5.89
C PHE A 102 -6.36 -10.65 -5.54
N ILE A 103 -6.61 -10.90 -4.24
CA ILE A 103 -7.67 -11.79 -3.75
C ILE A 103 -8.87 -10.95 -3.35
N SER A 104 -10.04 -11.19 -3.96
CA SER A 104 -11.27 -10.44 -3.66
C SER A 104 -11.92 -10.77 -2.31
N ASP A 105 -11.66 -11.96 -1.78
CA ASP A 105 -12.20 -12.44 -0.51
C ASP A 105 -11.36 -11.92 0.68
N ARG A 106 -11.94 -10.97 1.42
CA ARG A 106 -11.32 -10.35 2.60
C ARG A 106 -10.92 -11.38 3.67
N ASN A 107 -11.71 -12.42 3.90
CA ASN A 107 -11.41 -13.40 4.95
C ASN A 107 -10.12 -14.17 4.62
N LYS A 108 -9.88 -14.43 3.33
CA LYS A 108 -8.64 -15.04 2.87
C LYS A 108 -7.46 -14.09 3.04
N VAL A 109 -7.64 -12.82 2.70
CA VAL A 109 -6.60 -11.80 2.85
C VAL A 109 -6.17 -11.63 4.31
N GLU A 110 -7.13 -11.65 5.24
CA GLU A 110 -6.84 -11.57 6.68
C GLU A 110 -6.14 -12.83 7.22
N LYS A 111 -6.49 -14.01 6.69
CA LYS A 111 -5.89 -15.29 7.09
C LYS A 111 -4.49 -15.48 6.53
N TYR A 112 -4.23 -15.01 5.31
CA TYR A 112 -3.01 -15.29 4.57
C TYR A 112 -2.24 -14.01 4.27
N ASP A 113 -1.34 -13.61 5.18
CA ASP A 113 -0.51 -12.40 5.03
C ASP A 113 0.24 -12.32 3.68
N VAL A 114 0.63 -13.47 3.11
CA VAL A 114 1.30 -13.53 1.80
C VAL A 114 0.43 -13.05 0.63
N SER A 115 -0.90 -12.97 0.77
CA SER A 115 -1.76 -12.39 -0.26
C SER A 115 -1.85 -10.87 -0.21
N VAL A 116 -1.33 -10.23 0.84
CA VAL A 116 -1.33 -8.77 0.98
C VAL A 116 -0.10 -8.20 0.27
N ILE A 117 -0.30 -7.42 -0.79
CA ILE A 117 0.77 -6.72 -1.53
C ILE A 117 1.39 -5.63 -0.66
N GLY A 118 0.54 -4.90 0.07
CA GLY A 118 0.95 -3.85 0.99
C GLY A 118 -0.25 -3.19 1.65
N TRP A 119 0.01 -2.12 2.38
CA TRP A 119 -1.00 -1.41 3.17
C TRP A 119 -1.00 0.08 2.88
N LEU A 120 -2.18 0.69 2.98
CA LEU A 120 -2.41 2.13 2.86
C LEU A 120 -3.15 2.64 4.11
N PRO A 121 -2.98 3.91 4.50
CA PRO A 121 -3.82 4.51 5.54
C PRO A 121 -5.29 4.54 5.11
N PHE A 122 -6.19 4.48 6.08
CA PHE A 122 -7.62 4.64 5.80
C PHE A 122 -7.93 6.03 5.22
N GLN A 123 -8.85 6.06 4.26
CA GLN A 123 -9.35 7.23 3.54
C GLN A 123 -10.86 7.07 3.39
N THR A 124 -11.60 8.17 3.45
CA THR A 124 -13.07 8.17 3.34
C THR A 124 -13.55 7.88 1.91
N ASP A 125 -12.70 8.17 0.93
CA ASP A 125 -12.94 7.99 -0.50
C ASP A 125 -12.18 6.75 -1.03
N VAL A 126 -12.29 6.48 -2.33
CA VAL A 126 -11.53 5.40 -2.99
C VAL A 126 -10.04 5.56 -2.66
N PRO A 127 -9.40 4.54 -2.05
CA PRO A 127 -8.01 4.66 -1.65
C PRO A 127 -7.13 5.00 -2.85
N LYS A 128 -6.31 6.04 -2.72
CA LYS A 128 -5.37 6.43 -3.76
C LYS A 128 -3.98 5.87 -3.47
N LEU A 129 -3.47 5.04 -4.37
CA LEU A 129 -2.14 4.46 -4.27
C LEU A 129 -1.05 5.49 -4.60
N GLU A 130 -0.26 5.88 -3.59
CA GLU A 130 0.84 6.84 -3.73
C GLU A 130 2.10 6.34 -3.02
N ILE A 131 3.27 6.68 -3.53
CA ILE A 131 4.56 6.23 -2.95
C ILE A 131 4.68 6.64 -1.47
N GLY A 132 4.19 7.83 -1.12
CA GLY A 132 4.29 8.36 0.25
C GLY A 132 3.35 7.71 1.27
N ASN A 133 2.33 6.98 0.82
CA ASN A 133 1.31 6.39 1.70
C ASN A 133 1.28 4.85 1.67
N PHE A 134 2.10 4.22 0.83
CA PHE A 134 2.11 2.78 0.65
C PHE A 134 3.22 2.11 1.46
N ARG A 135 2.84 1.12 2.27
CA ARG A 135 3.79 0.25 2.98
C ARG A 135 3.83 -1.11 2.31
N GLU A 136 4.98 -1.47 1.76
CA GLU A 136 5.20 -2.75 1.09
C GLU A 136 5.17 -3.94 2.06
N ASN A 137 4.66 -5.09 1.60
CA ASN A 137 4.76 -6.34 2.34
C ASN A 137 5.94 -7.19 1.85
N ASN A 138 7.00 -7.28 2.67
CA ASN A 138 8.17 -8.08 2.37
C ASN A 138 7.88 -9.57 2.16
N LYS A 139 6.82 -10.13 2.78
CA LYS A 139 6.43 -11.53 2.55
C LYS A 139 5.87 -11.73 1.15
N PHE A 140 5.02 -10.80 0.69
CA PHE A 140 4.53 -10.79 -0.68
C PHE A 140 5.66 -10.58 -1.68
N ILE A 141 6.58 -9.64 -1.44
CA ILE A 141 7.73 -9.40 -2.33
C ILE A 141 8.57 -10.67 -2.51
N LYS A 142 8.93 -11.35 -1.41
CA LYS A 142 9.67 -12.61 -1.47
C LYS A 142 8.90 -13.68 -2.23
N PHE A 143 7.59 -13.77 -2.00
CA PHE A 143 6.71 -14.69 -2.70
C PHE A 143 6.63 -14.40 -4.21
N LEU A 144 6.49 -13.14 -4.61
CA LEU A 144 6.51 -12.68 -6.00
C LEU A 144 7.80 -13.12 -6.70
N HIS A 145 8.96 -12.81 -6.11
CA HIS A 145 10.25 -13.22 -6.67
C HIS A 145 10.40 -14.74 -6.74
N GLN A 146 9.88 -15.49 -5.76
CA GLN A 146 9.87 -16.96 -5.83
C GLN A 146 9.00 -17.47 -6.99
N VAL A 147 7.82 -16.86 -7.22
CA VAL A 147 6.97 -17.23 -8.35
C VAL A 147 7.70 -16.99 -9.67
N ILE A 148 8.36 -15.84 -9.83
CA ILE A 148 9.13 -15.53 -11.04
C ILE A 148 10.26 -16.56 -11.19
N ALA A 149 11.07 -16.78 -10.16
CA ALA A 149 12.18 -17.73 -10.17
C ALA A 149 11.76 -19.14 -10.61
N ASP A 150 10.64 -19.64 -10.06
CA ASP A 150 10.13 -20.99 -10.33
C ASP A 150 9.60 -21.15 -11.76
N ASN A 151 9.30 -20.04 -12.46
CA ASN A 151 8.60 -20.04 -13.74
C ASN A 151 9.40 -19.43 -14.91
N VAL A 152 10.51 -18.74 -14.63
CA VAL A 152 11.27 -17.96 -15.63
C VAL A 152 11.77 -18.80 -16.81
N ALA A 153 12.05 -20.09 -16.58
CA ALA A 153 12.54 -20.99 -17.63
C ALA A 153 11.45 -21.48 -18.59
N ASN A 154 10.17 -21.40 -18.24
CA ASN A 154 9.12 -22.13 -18.98
C ASN A 154 7.81 -21.34 -19.21
N ALA A 155 7.52 -20.31 -18.41
CA ALA A 155 6.19 -19.69 -18.44
C ALA A 155 6.00 -18.71 -19.60
N ASP A 156 7.03 -17.96 -20.00
CA ASP A 156 6.91 -16.92 -21.03
C ASP A 156 7.62 -17.28 -22.34
N PRO A 157 6.88 -17.61 -23.42
CA PRO A 157 7.46 -17.86 -24.74
C PRO A 157 8.23 -16.66 -25.32
N GLN A 158 7.83 -15.42 -25.01
CA GLN A 158 8.54 -14.23 -25.50
C GLN A 158 9.91 -14.11 -24.84
N LEU A 159 9.99 -14.37 -23.54
CA LEU A 159 11.27 -14.44 -22.83
C LEU A 159 12.17 -15.56 -23.37
N GLN A 160 11.61 -16.73 -23.74
CA GLN A 160 12.38 -17.79 -24.40
C GLN A 160 12.89 -17.37 -25.79
N ALA A 161 12.05 -16.68 -26.57
CA ALA A 161 12.45 -16.14 -27.87
C ALA A 161 13.56 -15.10 -27.73
N LEU A 162 13.50 -14.23 -26.72
CA LEU A 162 14.56 -13.28 -26.39
C LEU A 162 15.86 -14.00 -26.01
N ALA A 163 15.79 -15.03 -25.16
CA ALA A 163 16.97 -15.82 -24.80
C ALA A 163 17.61 -16.47 -26.03
N ASN A 164 16.81 -17.03 -26.95
CA ASN A 164 17.31 -17.61 -28.20
C ASN A 164 17.98 -16.55 -29.09
N LEU A 165 17.36 -15.36 -29.20
CA LEU A 165 17.89 -14.26 -29.99
C LEU A 165 19.28 -13.81 -29.52
N PHE A 166 19.59 -13.91 -28.23
CA PHE A 166 20.90 -13.58 -27.69
C PHE A 166 22.04 -14.41 -28.31
N LEU A 167 21.77 -15.62 -28.81
CA LEU A 167 22.75 -16.42 -29.55
C LEU A 167 23.33 -15.69 -30.77
N LEU A 168 22.55 -14.79 -31.38
CA LEU A 168 22.95 -14.09 -32.59
C LEU A 168 23.74 -12.81 -32.33
N PHE A 169 23.65 -12.25 -31.12
CA PHE A 169 24.12 -10.89 -30.83
C PHE A 169 25.01 -10.79 -29.59
N SER A 170 25.21 -11.87 -28.84
CA SER A 170 25.93 -11.86 -27.57
C SER A 170 26.79 -13.10 -27.39
N GLU A 171 27.66 -13.05 -26.37
CA GLU A 171 28.45 -14.18 -25.95
C GLU A 171 27.56 -15.40 -25.63
N PRO A 172 28.08 -16.64 -25.80
CA PRO A 172 27.33 -17.87 -25.51
C PRO A 172 26.77 -17.94 -24.08
N ILE A 173 27.31 -17.14 -23.16
CA ILE A 173 26.86 -16.97 -21.78
C ILE A 173 26.56 -15.49 -21.56
N SER A 174 25.31 -15.16 -21.23
CA SER A 174 24.85 -13.79 -21.01
C SER A 174 23.80 -13.72 -19.90
N TRP A 175 23.49 -12.51 -19.43
CA TRP A 175 22.43 -12.27 -18.46
C TRP A 175 21.26 -11.57 -19.13
N LEU A 176 20.06 -12.11 -18.93
CA LEU A 176 18.81 -11.56 -19.46
C LEU A 176 17.99 -10.94 -18.33
N HIS A 177 17.56 -9.70 -18.52
CA HIS A 177 16.71 -9.00 -17.56
C HIS A 177 15.25 -9.41 -17.67
N ILE A 178 14.60 -9.56 -16.52
CA ILE A 178 13.16 -9.76 -16.40
C ILE A 178 12.54 -8.41 -16.06
N ALA A 179 11.95 -7.76 -17.05
CA ALA A 179 11.42 -6.40 -16.93
C ALA A 179 10.06 -6.35 -16.21
N ASP A 180 9.84 -5.30 -15.43
CA ASP A 180 8.52 -4.82 -15.03
C ASP A 180 7.88 -4.10 -16.21
N ILE A 181 6.70 -4.55 -16.63
CA ILE A 181 6.03 -4.01 -17.82
C ILE A 181 5.21 -2.75 -17.54
N ARG A 182 5.28 -2.19 -16.31
CA ARG A 182 4.59 -0.92 -15.99
C ARG A 182 5.19 0.29 -16.72
N ASP A 183 6.49 0.28 -16.99
CA ASP A 183 7.21 1.33 -17.72
C ASP A 183 8.15 0.67 -18.75
N PRO A 184 7.61 0.16 -19.87
CA PRO A 184 8.41 -0.57 -20.84
C PRO A 184 9.49 0.33 -21.45
N ALA A 185 10.72 -0.18 -21.48
CA ALA A 185 11.84 0.55 -22.03
C ALA A 185 11.67 0.81 -23.54
N PRO A 186 12.20 1.93 -24.07
CA PRO A 186 12.29 2.13 -25.52
C PRO A 186 13.06 0.99 -26.21
N TRP A 187 12.79 0.77 -27.49
CA TRP A 187 13.44 -0.28 -28.25
C TRP A 187 14.97 -0.22 -28.17
N GLY A 188 15.61 -1.36 -27.88
CA GLY A 188 17.06 -1.46 -27.74
C GLY A 188 17.63 -0.82 -26.46
N ARG A 189 16.77 -0.44 -25.50
CA ARG A 189 17.20 0.08 -24.19
C ARG A 189 16.89 -0.90 -23.07
N ILE A 190 17.67 -0.79 -22.01
CA ILE A 190 17.47 -1.51 -20.75
C ILE A 190 16.48 -0.67 -19.90
N PRO A 191 15.51 -1.30 -19.20
CA PRO A 191 14.63 -0.58 -18.27
C PRO A 191 15.40 0.09 -17.14
N TYR A 192 14.74 1.01 -16.42
CA TYR A 192 15.32 1.58 -15.22
C TYR A 192 15.52 0.49 -14.14
N PRO A 193 16.55 0.61 -13.27
CA PRO A 193 16.85 -0.40 -12.26
C PRO A 193 15.69 -0.74 -11.30
N GLU A 194 14.78 0.21 -11.06
CA GLU A 194 13.57 0.03 -10.26
C GLU A 194 12.47 -0.76 -10.97
N ASP A 195 12.56 -0.89 -12.30
CA ASP A 195 11.61 -1.55 -13.22
C ASP A 195 12.18 -2.85 -13.81
N ILE A 196 13.12 -3.47 -13.10
CA ILE A 196 13.66 -4.80 -13.43
C ILE A 196 13.41 -5.69 -12.22
N PHE A 197 12.63 -6.76 -12.36
CA PHE A 197 12.42 -7.72 -11.27
C PHE A 197 13.71 -8.44 -10.89
N GLY A 198 14.52 -8.77 -11.89
CA GLY A 198 15.73 -9.55 -11.71
C GLY A 198 16.37 -9.94 -13.03
N MET A 199 17.32 -10.86 -12.95
CA MET A 199 18.03 -11.38 -14.12
C MET A 199 18.20 -12.88 -14.04
N VAL A 200 18.38 -13.52 -15.19
CA VAL A 200 18.67 -14.94 -15.33
C VAL A 200 19.86 -15.15 -16.24
N LEU A 201 20.59 -16.23 -16.01
CA LEU A 201 21.65 -16.66 -16.89
C LEU A 201 21.02 -17.29 -18.14
N VAL A 202 21.49 -16.86 -19.31
CA VAL A 202 21.23 -17.49 -20.59
C VAL A 202 22.51 -18.14 -21.06
N LYS A 203 22.41 -19.43 -21.41
CA LYS A 203 23.51 -20.20 -21.98
C LYS A 203 23.02 -20.91 -23.23
N ASP A 204 23.74 -20.73 -24.33
CA ASP A 204 23.43 -21.36 -25.61
C ASP A 204 21.97 -21.12 -26.05
N GLY A 205 21.47 -19.90 -25.80
CA GLY A 205 20.13 -19.45 -26.16
C GLY A 205 19.00 -19.95 -25.26
N LEU A 206 19.34 -20.62 -24.16
CA LEU A 206 18.40 -21.18 -23.21
C LEU A 206 18.58 -20.53 -21.84
N ILE A 207 17.46 -20.24 -21.18
CA ILE A 207 17.48 -19.76 -19.79
C ILE A 207 17.89 -20.92 -18.89
N VAL A 208 18.93 -20.72 -18.08
CA VAL A 208 19.42 -21.71 -17.13
C VAL A 208 18.53 -21.70 -15.88
N PRO A 209 17.80 -22.79 -15.56
CA PRO A 209 16.93 -22.84 -14.39
C PRO A 209 17.68 -22.60 -13.08
N GLY A 210 17.03 -21.98 -12.10
CA GLY A 210 17.59 -21.72 -10.77
C GLY A 210 18.61 -20.58 -10.70
N THR A 211 18.88 -19.88 -11.81
CA THR A 211 19.83 -18.76 -11.86
C THR A 211 19.20 -17.39 -11.63
N TYR A 212 17.90 -17.34 -11.31
CA TYR A 212 17.19 -16.09 -11.06
C TYR A 212 17.81 -15.32 -9.89
N GLN A 213 18.20 -14.09 -10.15
CA GLN A 213 18.69 -13.15 -9.16
C GLN A 213 17.76 -11.93 -9.09
N PRO A 214 17.09 -11.69 -7.96
CA PRO A 214 16.22 -10.53 -7.81
C PRO A 214 17.04 -9.24 -7.83
N MET A 215 16.49 -8.20 -8.44
CA MET A 215 17.13 -6.89 -8.49
C MET A 215 16.90 -6.15 -7.16
N PRO A 216 17.95 -5.77 -6.40
CA PRO A 216 17.79 -5.12 -5.10
C PRO A 216 17.11 -3.74 -5.17
N THR A 217 17.11 -3.10 -6.34
CA THR A 217 16.53 -1.78 -6.57
C THR A 217 15.07 -1.83 -7.02
N HIS A 218 14.53 -3.01 -7.36
CA HIS A 218 13.15 -3.17 -7.79
C HIS A 218 12.18 -2.66 -6.72
N ARG A 219 11.14 -1.93 -7.16
CA ARG A 219 10.09 -1.38 -6.27
C ARG A 219 8.73 -1.90 -6.67
N ILE A 220 7.91 -2.27 -5.68
CA ILE A 220 6.52 -2.70 -5.94
C ILE A 220 5.68 -1.51 -6.43
N LEU A 221 6.01 -0.30 -5.98
CA LEU A 221 5.34 0.93 -6.38
C LEU A 221 6.37 2.00 -6.75
N THR A 222 6.21 2.62 -7.91
CA THR A 222 6.98 3.80 -8.35
C THR A 222 6.06 4.93 -8.76
N THR A 223 6.64 6.00 -9.33
CA THR A 223 5.88 7.12 -9.93
C THR A 223 5.07 6.66 -11.15
N LYS A 224 5.38 5.49 -11.70
CA LYS A 224 4.68 4.84 -12.82
C LYS A 224 3.54 3.93 -12.36
N GLY A 225 3.36 3.77 -11.05
CA GLY A 225 2.31 2.96 -10.46
C GLY A 225 2.80 1.60 -9.94
N LEU A 226 1.83 0.72 -9.69
CA LEU A 226 2.10 -0.63 -9.17
C LEU A 226 2.86 -1.45 -10.22
N PHE A 227 3.73 -2.35 -9.76
CA PHE A 227 4.41 -3.31 -10.61
C PHE A 227 3.43 -4.07 -11.51
N MET A 228 3.89 -4.43 -12.70
CA MET A 228 3.11 -5.21 -13.65
C MET A 228 3.94 -6.38 -14.17
N LEU A 229 3.36 -7.56 -14.07
CA LEU A 229 3.87 -8.77 -14.70
C LEU A 229 3.29 -8.87 -16.11
N ASN A 230 4.03 -9.51 -17.02
CA ASN A 230 3.44 -9.98 -18.27
C ASN A 230 2.35 -11.05 -18.00
N GLY A 231 1.53 -11.34 -19.01
CA GLY A 231 0.41 -12.28 -18.89
C GLY A 231 0.78 -13.61 -18.25
N PRO A 232 1.80 -14.34 -18.77
CA PRO A 232 2.16 -15.64 -18.23
C PRO A 232 2.63 -15.60 -16.77
N PHE A 233 3.44 -14.61 -16.34
CA PHE A 233 3.84 -14.52 -14.94
C PHE A 233 2.69 -14.07 -14.04
N GLN A 234 1.82 -13.18 -14.51
CA GLN A 234 0.63 -12.76 -13.77
C GLN A 234 -0.29 -13.96 -13.50
N GLU A 235 -0.52 -14.80 -14.52
CA GLU A 235 -1.30 -16.03 -14.37
C GLU A 235 -0.67 -16.97 -13.33
N LYS A 236 0.65 -17.18 -13.38
CA LYS A 236 1.35 -18.03 -12.40
C LYS A 236 1.29 -17.48 -10.98
N LEU A 237 1.33 -16.15 -10.82
CA LEU A 237 1.16 -15.50 -9.52
C LEU A 237 -0.23 -15.76 -8.96
N LEU A 238 -1.28 -15.51 -9.74
CA LEU A 238 -2.68 -15.73 -9.33
C LEU A 238 -2.98 -17.20 -9.06
N GLU A 239 -2.49 -18.10 -9.92
CA GLU A 239 -2.59 -19.56 -9.75
C GLU A 239 -2.02 -19.98 -8.40
N ARG A 240 -0.82 -19.50 -8.05
CA ARG A 240 -0.17 -19.85 -6.79
C ARG A 240 -0.84 -19.21 -5.57
N LEU A 241 -1.28 -17.96 -5.67
CA LEU A 241 -2.06 -17.30 -4.62
C LEU A 241 -3.35 -18.07 -4.33
N SER A 242 -4.08 -18.49 -5.37
CA SER A 242 -5.33 -19.25 -5.22
C SER A 242 -5.14 -20.61 -4.56
N ARG A 243 -3.99 -21.26 -4.78
CA ARG A 243 -3.63 -22.53 -4.14
C ARG A 243 -3.33 -22.37 -2.65
N ILE A 244 -2.65 -21.29 -2.28
CA ILE A 244 -2.31 -20.99 -0.88
C ILE A 244 -3.57 -20.51 -0.14
N CYS A 245 -4.36 -19.65 -0.78
CA CYS A 245 -5.56 -19.05 -0.21
C CYS A 245 -6.80 -19.94 -0.38
N ARG A 246 -6.68 -21.21 0.03
CA ARG A 246 -7.80 -22.15 0.08
C ARG A 246 -8.57 -22.05 1.39
#